data_AF-A0A845UGU8-F1
#
_entry.id   AF-A0A845UGU8-F1
#
_cell.length_a   1.000
_cell.length_b   1.000
_cell.length_c   1.000
_cell.angle_alpha   90.00
_cell.angle_beta   90.00
_cell.angle_gamma   90.00
#
_symmetry.space_group_name_H-M   'P 1'
#
loop_
_entity.id
_entity.type
_entity.pdbx_description
1 polymer ?
#
loop_
_entity_poly.entity_id
_entity_poly.type
_entity_poly.pdbx_seq_one_letter_code
_entity_poly.pdbx_strand_id
1 'polypeptide(L)'
;MRRNLYTSGGLHLAVILWAIFGNVFRPDPPQVETSAVTVISEAEFAALTRAAQSPETAQEIDAPPAPEPDARPAARPEPAEPEPAPNPEPPAPTPEPEPEPEPMPEPVAPP
;
A
#
# COMPACT_ATOMS: atom_id res chain seq x y z
N MET A 1 -14.58 16.64 -42.78
CA MET A 1 -15.78 16.53 -41.93
C MET A 1 -15.88 15.21 -41.15
N ARG A 2 -15.83 14.04 -41.80
CA ARG A 2 -16.01 12.72 -41.14
C ARG A 2 -14.99 12.33 -40.05
N ARG A 3 -13.74 12.79 -40.14
CA ARG A 3 -12.68 12.45 -39.16
C ARG A 3 -12.99 12.95 -37.75
N ASN A 4 -13.51 14.17 -37.63
CA ASN A 4 -13.87 14.77 -36.34
C ASN A 4 -15.06 14.06 -35.69
N LEU A 5 -16.00 13.54 -36.49
CA LEU A 5 -17.14 12.76 -36.01
C LEU A 5 -16.68 11.41 -35.42
N TYR A 6 -15.74 10.72 -36.07
CA TYR A 6 -15.19 9.47 -35.55
C TYR A 6 -14.37 9.68 -34.28
N THR A 7 -13.57 10.74 -34.20
CA THR A 7 -12.81 11.05 -32.99
C THR A 7 -13.74 11.43 -31.83
N SER A 8 -14.74 12.29 -32.08
CA SER A 8 -15.69 12.71 -31.05
C SER A 8 -16.58 11.54 -30.62
N GLY A 9 -17.17 10.81 -31.57
CA GLY A 9 -18.00 9.65 -31.27
C GLY A 9 -17.21 8.55 -30.57
N GLY A 10 -15.97 8.28 -31.00
CA GLY A 10 -15.09 7.30 -30.38
C GLY A 10 -14.73 7.65 -28.94
N LEU A 11 -14.43 8.92 -28.65
CA LEU A 11 -14.17 9.39 -27.28
C LEU A 11 -15.40 9.18 -26.38
N HIS A 12 -16.58 9.56 -26.84
CA HIS A 12 -17.82 9.38 -26.07
C HIS A 12 -18.11 7.90 -25.84
N LEU A 13 -17.95 7.06 -26.87
CA LEU A 13 -18.18 5.62 -26.76
C LEU A 13 -17.20 4.98 -25.77
N ALA A 14 -15.93 5.40 -25.77
CA ALA A 14 -14.93 4.95 -24.81
C ALA A 14 -15.31 5.34 -23.36
N VAL A 15 -15.75 6.58 -23.14
CA VAL A 15 -16.20 7.04 -21.80
C VAL A 15 -17.43 6.26 -21.33
N ILE A 16 -18.41 6.01 -22.21
CA ILE A 16 -19.63 5.24 -21.89
C ILE A 16 -19.26 3.80 -21.54
N LEU A 17 -18.41 3.15 -22.34
CA LEU A 17 -17.96 1.80 -22.05
C LEU A 17 -17.16 1.73 -20.74
N TRP A 18 -16.32 2.73 -20.48
CA TRP A 18 -15.59 2.82 -19.22
C TRP A 18 -16.53 3.02 -18.02
N ALA A 19 -17.61 3.79 -18.15
CA ALA A 19 -18.58 3.95 -17.06
C ALA A 19 -19.34 2.65 -16.75
N ILE A 20 -19.65 1.84 -17.77
CA ILE A 20 -20.37 0.56 -17.61
C ILE A 20 -19.43 -0.54 -17.06
N PHE A 21 -18.22 -0.65 -17.60
CA PHE A 21 -17.30 -1.77 -17.31
C PHE A 21 -16.15 -1.41 -16.38
N GLY A 22 -15.89 -0.13 -16.11
CA GLY A 22 -14.73 0.33 -15.33
C GLY A 22 -14.74 -0.15 -13.88
N ASN A 23 -15.91 -0.47 -13.34
CA ASN A 23 -16.03 -1.02 -11.99
C ASN A 23 -15.56 -2.49 -11.88
N VAL A 24 -15.49 -3.24 -12.98
CA VAL A 24 -15.04 -4.65 -12.98
C VAL A 24 -13.55 -4.77 -12.65
N PHE A 25 -12.78 -3.71 -12.90
CA PHE A 25 -11.36 -3.65 -12.59
C PHE A 25 -11.07 -3.07 -11.20
N ARG A 26 -12.10 -2.71 -10.42
CA ARG A 26 -11.90 -2.21 -9.06
C ARG A 26 -11.69 -3.39 -8.10
N PRO A 27 -10.67 -3.32 -7.23
CA PRO A 27 -10.54 -4.30 -6.14
C PRO A 27 -11.71 -4.17 -5.17
N ASP A 28 -12.07 -5.26 -4.52
CA ASP A 28 -13.06 -5.23 -3.44
C ASP A 28 -12.57 -4.31 -2.32
N PRO A 29 -13.44 -3.44 -1.79
CA PRO A 29 -13.08 -2.59 -0.66
C PRO A 29 -12.74 -3.47 0.55
N PRO A 30 -11.74 -3.09 1.34
CA PRO A 30 -11.41 -3.83 2.55
C PRO A 30 -12.60 -3.80 3.51
N GLN A 31 -12.89 -4.95 4.13
CA GLN A 31 -13.89 -5.02 5.19
C GLN A 31 -13.33 -4.33 6.43
N VAL A 32 -14.00 -3.27 6.88
CA VAL A 32 -13.63 -2.55 8.10
C VAL A 32 -14.48 -3.09 9.24
N GLU A 33 -13.84 -3.74 10.21
CA GLU A 33 -14.50 -4.18 11.43
C GLU A 33 -14.70 -2.96 12.36
N THR A 34 -15.95 -2.65 12.68
CA THR A 34 -16.29 -1.54 13.57
C THR A 34 -16.71 -2.09 14.93
N SER A 35 -16.05 -1.61 15.98
CA SER A 35 -16.45 -1.92 17.38
C SER A 35 -17.40 -0.85 17.89
N ALA A 36 -18.56 -1.27 18.39
CA ALA A 36 -19.50 -0.37 19.07
C ALA A 36 -18.96 -0.06 20.48
N VAL A 37 -18.38 1.13 20.65
CA VAL A 37 -17.91 1.62 21.96
C VAL A 37 -18.79 2.77 22.41
N THR A 38 -19.24 2.72 23.65
CA THR A 38 -19.97 3.81 24.30
C THR A 38 -19.07 4.47 25.34
N VAL A 39 -19.07 5.80 25.36
CA VAL A 39 -18.35 6.59 26.37
C VAL A 39 -19.24 6.68 27.61
N ILE A 40 -18.77 6.12 28.72
CA ILE A 40 -19.45 6.18 30.02
C ILE A 40 -18.70 7.10 30.98
N SER A 41 -19.41 7.62 31.97
CA SER A 41 -18.78 8.43 33.04
C SER A 41 -17.99 7.55 34.02
N GLU A 42 -17.04 8.14 34.76
CA GLU A 42 -16.26 7.42 35.77
C GLU A 42 -17.16 6.84 36.88
N ALA A 43 -18.17 7.59 37.31
CA ALA A 43 -19.15 7.13 38.29
C ALA A 43 -19.95 5.91 37.80
N GLU A 44 -20.32 5.88 36.52
CA GLU A 44 -21.02 4.77 35.90
C GLU A 44 -20.11 3.54 35.74
N PHE A 45 -18.86 3.74 35.31
CA PHE A 45 -17.85 2.68 35.28
C PHE A 45 -17.61 2.07 36.67
N ALA A 46 -17.50 2.90 37.71
CA ALA A 46 -17.31 2.46 39.08
C ALA A 46 -18.51 1.65 39.59
N ALA A 47 -19.73 2.05 39.23
CA ALA A 47 -20.94 1.32 39.58
C ALA A 47 -20.98 -0.09 38.94
N LEU A 48 -20.65 -0.20 37.65
CA LEU A 48 -20.59 -1.50 36.95
C LEU A 48 -19.48 -2.39 37.49
N THR A 49 -18.30 -1.82 37.78
CA THR A 49 -17.15 -2.58 38.31
C THR A 49 -17.42 -3.08 39.72
N ARG A 50 -18.00 -2.24 40.60
CA ARG A 50 -18.38 -2.64 41.96
C ARG A 50 -19.41 -3.78 41.94
N ALA A 51 -20.36 -3.75 41.00
CA ALA A 51 -21.33 -4.83 40.85
C ALA A 51 -20.70 -6.15 40.36
N ALA A 52 -19.61 -6.08 39.57
CA ALA A 52 -18.87 -7.23 39.09
C ALA A 52 -17.92 -7.83 40.14
N GLN A 53 -17.51 -7.06 41.15
CA GLN A 53 -16.74 -7.58 42.29
C GLN A 53 -17.66 -8.44 43.17
N SER A 54 -17.51 -9.76 43.09
CA SER A 54 -18.15 -10.68 44.03
C SER A 54 -17.68 -10.37 45.46
N PRO A 55 -18.52 -10.59 46.49
CA PRO A 55 -18.06 -10.50 47.88
C PRO A 55 -16.83 -11.39 48.03
N GLU A 56 -15.72 -10.81 48.52
CA GLU A 56 -14.49 -11.54 48.84
C GLU A 56 -14.87 -12.64 49.85
N THR A 57 -15.17 -13.83 49.36
CA THR A 57 -15.29 -14.99 50.21
C THR A 57 -13.85 -15.33 50.54
N ALA A 58 -13.37 -14.83 51.67
CA ALA A 58 -12.11 -15.22 52.27
C ALA A 58 -12.19 -16.71 52.70
N GLN A 59 -12.29 -17.61 51.72
CA GLN A 59 -11.76 -18.95 51.89
C GLN A 59 -10.31 -18.84 51.43
N GLU A 60 -9.42 -18.84 52.41
CA GLU A 60 -8.01 -19.15 52.23
C GLU A 60 -7.93 -20.61 51.79
N ILE A 61 -8.24 -20.85 50.51
CA ILE A 61 -7.99 -22.12 49.86
C ILE A 61 -6.52 -22.09 49.48
N ASP A 62 -5.74 -22.99 50.05
CA ASP A 62 -4.36 -23.23 49.64
C ASP A 62 -4.33 -23.38 48.12
N ALA A 63 -3.63 -22.47 47.45
CA ALA A 63 -3.51 -22.53 46.00
C ALA A 63 -2.79 -23.84 45.63
N PRO A 64 -3.28 -24.61 44.64
CA PRO A 64 -2.55 -25.76 44.16
C PRO A 64 -1.16 -25.32 43.70
N PRO A 65 -0.13 -26.20 43.82
CA PRO A 65 1.22 -25.86 43.40
C PRO A 65 1.21 -25.41 41.94
N ALA A 66 1.98 -24.35 41.65
CA ALA A 66 2.09 -23.84 40.30
C ALA A 66 2.59 -24.95 39.35
N PRO A 67 2.03 -25.06 38.13
CA PRO A 67 2.51 -26.02 37.15
C PRO A 67 3.99 -25.77 36.84
N GLU A 68 4.74 -26.86 36.61
CA GLU A 68 6.13 -26.73 36.16
C GLU A 68 6.17 -25.93 34.86
N PRO A 69 7.13 -25.01 34.70
CA PRO A 69 7.26 -24.24 33.48
C PRO A 69 7.56 -25.19 32.32
N ASP A 70 6.70 -25.19 31.31
CA ASP A 70 6.92 -25.91 30.06
C ASP A 70 8.31 -25.57 29.49
N ALA A 71 8.99 -26.59 28.99
CA ALA A 71 10.28 -26.44 28.34
C ALA A 71 10.15 -25.36 27.24
N ARG A 72 10.92 -24.26 27.39
CA ARG A 72 10.91 -23.18 26.42
C ARG A 72 11.18 -23.76 25.02
N PRO A 73 10.36 -23.45 24.01
CA PRO A 73 10.63 -23.85 22.64
C PRO A 73 12.05 -23.46 22.25
N ALA A 74 12.76 -24.36 21.59
CA ALA A 74 14.10 -24.06 21.07
C ALA A 74 14.03 -22.79 20.21
N ALA A 75 15.03 -21.91 20.36
CA ALA A 75 15.09 -20.67 19.59
C ALA A 75 15.01 -21.00 18.09
N ARG A 76 14.15 -20.28 17.37
CA ARG A 76 14.05 -20.37 15.92
C ARG A 76 15.40 -19.93 15.31
N PRO A 77 15.90 -20.60 14.26
CA PRO A 77 17.11 -20.16 13.57
C PRO A 77 16.97 -18.69 13.14
N GLU A 78 18.05 -17.92 13.28
CA GLU A 78 18.09 -16.54 12.80
C GLU A 78 17.94 -16.51 11.27
N PRO A 79 17.27 -15.49 10.72
CA PRO A 79 17.19 -15.28 9.28
C PRO A 79 18.59 -15.12 8.67
N ALA A 80 18.80 -15.70 7.49
CA ALA A 80 20.03 -15.46 6.72
C ALA A 80 20.16 -13.97 6.36
N GLU A 81 21.38 -13.44 6.43
CA GLU A 81 21.66 -12.07 5.99
C GLU A 81 21.40 -11.93 4.48
N PRO A 82 20.85 -10.79 4.03
CA PRO A 82 20.57 -10.56 2.62
C PRO A 82 21.88 -10.46 1.83
N GLU A 83 21.86 -10.99 0.59
CA GLU A 83 23.00 -10.89 -0.32
C GLU A 83 23.29 -9.42 -0.70
N PRO A 84 24.56 -9.06 -0.96
CA PRO A 84 24.92 -7.72 -1.40
C PRO A 84 24.21 -7.33 -2.69
N ALA A 85 23.73 -6.09 -2.76
CA ALA A 85 23.15 -5.56 -3.99
C ALA A 85 24.20 -5.48 -5.12
N PRO A 86 23.80 -5.68 -6.39
CA PRO A 86 24.69 -5.54 -7.53
C PRO A 86 25.23 -4.12 -7.65
N ASN A 87 26.49 -3.99 -8.06
CA ASN A 87 27.15 -2.70 -8.29
C ASN A 87 26.52 -2.00 -9.51
N PRO A 88 26.35 -0.66 -9.50
CA PRO A 88 25.79 0.05 -10.64
C PRO A 88 26.65 -0.11 -11.89
N GLU A 89 26.01 -0.22 -13.05
CA GLU A 89 26.70 -0.23 -14.34
C GLU A 89 27.31 1.15 -14.63
N PRO A 90 28.49 1.19 -15.30
CA PRO A 90 29.09 2.45 -15.75
C PRO A 90 28.16 3.20 -16.71
N PRO A 91 28.21 4.54 -16.74
CA PRO A 91 27.44 5.33 -17.69
C PRO A 91 27.88 5.02 -19.14
N ALA A 92 26.91 5.03 -20.05
CA ALA A 92 27.17 4.88 -21.48
C ALA A 92 28.04 6.04 -22.01
N PRO A 93 28.90 5.78 -23.02
CA PRO A 93 29.70 6.83 -23.63
C PRO A 93 28.81 7.88 -24.32
N THR A 94 29.17 9.15 -24.17
CA THR A 94 28.50 10.25 -24.87
C THR A 94 28.76 10.15 -26.38
N PRO A 95 27.74 10.31 -27.23
CA PRO A 95 27.92 10.34 -28.68
C PRO A 95 28.82 11.52 -29.11
N GLU A 96 29.67 11.27 -30.11
CA GLU A 96 30.49 12.31 -30.74
C GLU A 96 29.61 13.34 -31.47
N PRO A 97 30.04 14.62 -31.52
CA PRO A 97 29.30 15.66 -32.23
C PRO A 97 29.21 15.35 -33.73
N GLU A 98 28.03 15.57 -34.31
CA GLU A 98 27.83 15.47 -35.76
C GLU A 98 28.67 16.52 -36.51
N PRO A 99 29.17 16.20 -37.71
CA PRO A 99 29.92 17.14 -38.53
C PRO A 99 29.05 18.34 -38.93
N GLU A 100 29.62 19.54 -38.84
CA GLU A 100 28.94 20.77 -39.27
C GLU A 100 28.60 20.71 -40.77
N PRO A 101 27.44 21.24 -41.18
CA PRO A 101 27.04 21.26 -42.58
C PRO A 101 27.98 22.13 -43.42
N GLU A 102 28.36 21.63 -44.60
CA GLU A 102 29.18 22.39 -45.55
C GLU A 102 28.45 23.66 -46.02
N PRO A 103 29.19 24.76 -46.26
CA PRO A 103 28.61 26.03 -46.70
C PRO A 103 27.93 25.86 -48.06
N MET A 104 26.66 26.29 -48.15
CA MET A 104 25.93 26.32 -49.41
C MET A 104 26.59 27.30 -50.40
N PRO A 105 26.62 26.96 -51.70
CA PRO A 105 27.17 27.85 -52.72
C PRO A 105 26.35 29.15 -52.82
N GLU A 106 27.05 30.28 -52.87
CA GLU A 106 26.41 31.59 -53.00
C GLU A 106 25.67 31.71 -54.33
N PRO A 107 24.49 32.37 -54.37
CA PRO A 107 23.75 32.57 -55.61
C PRO A 107 24.53 33.45 -56.58
N VAL A 108 24.83 32.93 -57.77
CA VAL A 108 25.34 33.73 -58.88
C VAL A 108 24.24 34.69 -59.37
N ALA A 109 24.53 35.99 -59.32
CA ALA A 109 23.63 37.02 -59.84
C ALA A 109 23.56 36.95 -61.39
N PRO A 110 22.37 37.12 -62.00
CA PRO A 110 22.21 37.13 -63.45
C PRO A 110 22.81 38.42 -64.08
N PRO A 111 23.15 38.40 -65.39
CA PRO A 111 23.89 39.47 -66.08
C PRO A 111 23.12 40.79 -66.23
#